data_AF-K0IN87-F1
#
_entry.id   AF-K0IN87-F1
#
_cell.length_a   1.000
_cell.length_b   1.000
_cell.length_c   1.000
_cell.angle_alpha   90.00
_cell.angle_beta   90.00
_cell.angle_gamma   90.00
#
_symmetry.space_group_name_H-M   'P 1'
#
loop_
_entity.id
_entity.type
_entity.pdbx_description
1 polymer ?
#
loop_
_entity_poly.entity_id
_entity_poly.type
_entity_poly.pdbx_seq_one_letter_code
_entity_poly.pdbx_strand_id
1 'polypeptide(L)' 'MIKLNGENIAGTAFLFFSALLMAAGQVNAVFGKLYPAYYILVAAGVALVFLGYRTARNETMPPAKEHYRLS' A
#
# COMPACT_ATOMS: atom_id res chain seq x y z
N MET A 1 3.09 -1.40 -19.71
CA MET A 1 3.88 -0.67 -18.70
C MET A 1 3.09 -0.67 -17.40
N ILE A 2 3.63 -1.22 -16.32
CA ILE A 2 2.98 -1.15 -15.00
C ILE A 2 3.06 0.32 -14.57
N LYS A 3 1.93 1.01 -14.53
CA LYS A 3 1.87 2.41 -14.09
C LYS A 3 2.19 2.43 -12.59
N LEU A 4 3.32 3.04 -12.23
CA LEU A 4 3.76 3.12 -10.84
C LEU A 4 2.80 4.05 -10.10
N ASN A 5 1.95 3.49 -9.25
CA ASN A 5 0.97 4.26 -8.50
C ASN A 5 1.57 4.76 -7.17
N GLY A 6 1.41 6.05 -6.85
CA GLY A 6 1.86 6.66 -5.60
C GLY A 6 1.32 5.98 -4.35
N GLU A 7 0.11 5.43 -4.41
CA GLU A 7 -0.51 4.64 -3.33
C GLU A 7 0.29 3.35 -3.05
N ASN A 8 0.74 2.66 -4.10
CA ASN A 8 1.56 1.45 -3.93
C ASN A 8 2.96 1.77 -3.41
N ILE A 9 3.55 2.88 -3.84
CA ILE A 9 4.87 3.32 -3.36
C ILE A 9 4.80 3.68 -1.88
N ALA A 10 3.82 4.50 -1.49
CA ALA A 10 3.59 4.89 -0.12
C ALA A 10 3.31 3.65 0.76
N GLY A 11 2.41 2.77 0.32
CA GLY A 11 2.09 1.55 1.05
C GLY A 11 3.31 0.64 1.25
N THR A 12 4.12 0.45 0.21
CA THR A 12 5.38 -0.33 0.30
C THR A 12 6.37 0.32 1.25
N ALA A 13 6.51 1.66 1.22
CA ALA A 13 7.38 2.39 2.14
C ALA A 13 6.94 2.25 3.59
N PHE A 14 5.62 2.32 3.88
CA PHE A 14 5.08 2.10 5.21
C PHE A 14 5.34 0.67 5.71
N LEU A 15 5.16 -0.34 4.85
CA LEU A 15 5.48 -1.73 5.20
C LEU A 15 6.96 -1.92 5.50
N PHE A 16 7.83 -1.36 4.66
CA PHE A 16 9.28 -1.42 4.85
C PHE A 16 9.72 -0.74 6.15
N PHE A 17 9.20 0.47 6.41
CA PHE A 17 9.51 1.21 7.63
C PHE A 17 9.01 0.48 8.89
N SER A 18 7.83 -0.14 8.82
CA SER A 18 7.29 -0.96 9.91
C SER A 18 8.19 -2.16 10.21
N ALA A 19 8.69 -2.85 9.19
CA ALA A 19 9.58 -3.99 9.36
C ALA A 19 10.91 -3.58 10.03
N LEU A 20 11.48 -2.44 9.63
CA LEU A 20 12.68 -1.89 10.26
C LEU A 20 12.46 -1.57 11.74
N LEU A 21 11.34 -0.93 12.07
CA LEU A 21 10.99 -0.60 13.45
C LEU A 21 10.75 -1.85 14.30
N MET A 22 10.10 -2.86 13.74
CA MET A 22 9.92 -4.14 14.42
C MET A 22 11.24 -4.85 14.71
N ALA A 23 12.17 -4.83 13.75
CA ALA A 23 13.53 -5.37 13.93
C ALA A 23 14.29 -4.58 15.00
N ALA A 24 14.20 -3.25 15.00
CA ALA A 24 14.79 -2.40 16.04
C ALA A 24 14.22 -2.71 17.43
N GLY A 25 12.93 -3.02 17.54
CA GLY A 25 12.27 -3.42 18.78
C GLY A 25 12.78 -4.74 19.37
N GLN A 26 13.34 -5.63 18.55
CA GLN A 26 13.96 -6.88 19.04
C GLN A 26 15.31 -6.62 19.72
N VAL A 27 16.01 -5.55 19.31
CA VAL A 27 17.35 -5.20 19.83
C VAL A 27 17.26 -4.18 20.96
N ASN A 28 16.18 -3.38 21.03
CA ASN A 28 16.01 -2.33 22.02
C ASN A 28 14.58 -2.29 22.61
N ALA A 29 14.49 -2.49 23.92
CA ALA A 29 13.24 -2.52 24.68
C ALA A 29 12.41 -1.22 24.61
N VAL A 30 13.04 -0.05 24.37
CA VAL A 30 12.33 1.22 24.16
C VAL A 30 11.50 1.16 22.88
N PHE A 31 12.10 0.66 21.79
CA PHE A 31 11.39 0.44 20.53
C PHE A 31 10.39 -0.72 20.65
N GLY A 32 10.70 -1.76 21.45
CA GLY A 32 9.76 -2.85 21.72
C GLY A 32 8.43 -2.40 22.35
N LYS A 33 8.43 -1.35 23.18
CA LYS A 33 7.17 -0.82 23.74
C LYS A 33 6.21 -0.22 22.70
N LEU A 34 6.74 0.10 21.51
CA LEU A 34 5.99 0.70 20.41
C LEU A 34 5.45 -0.33 19.40
N TYR A 35 5.57 -1.63 19.65
CA TYR A 35 4.98 -2.69 18.80
C TYR A 35 3.52 -2.43 18.39
N PRO A 36 2.61 -1.97 19.29
CA PRO A 36 1.24 -1.63 18.90
C PRO A 36 1.17 -0.58 17.78
N ALA A 37 2.03 0.44 17.82
CA ALA A 37 2.10 1.46 16.78
C ALA A 37 2.63 0.89 15.46
N TYR A 38 3.56 -0.06 15.50
CA TYR A 38 4.09 -0.71 14.30
C TYR A 38 3.01 -1.53 13.59
N TYR A 39 2.12 -2.22 14.32
CA TYR A 39 0.98 -2.92 13.73
C TYR A 39 -0.01 -1.98 13.04
N ILE A 40 -0.25 -0.79 13.60
CA ILE A 40 -1.08 0.25 12.96
C ILE A 40 -0.42 0.70 11.64
N LEU A 41 0.90 0.87 11.67
CA LEU A 41 1.67 1.30 10.51
C LEU A 41 1.65 0.24 9.39
N VAL A 42 1.74 -1.05 9.75
CA VAL A 42 1.53 -2.17 8.82
C VAL A 42 0.13 -2.13 8.24
N ALA A 43 -0.91 -1.96 9.07
CA ALA A 43 -2.29 -1.91 8.59
C ALA A 43 -2.51 -0.76 7.59
N ALA A 44 -1.95 0.41 7.86
CA ALA A 44 -1.97 1.55 6.94
C ALA A 44 -1.24 1.25 5.63
N GLY A 45 -0.06 0.62 5.71
CA GLY A 45 0.70 0.19 4.52
C GLY A 45 -0.08 -0.80 3.65
N VAL A 46 -0.68 -1.83 4.25
CA VAL A 46 -1.53 -2.80 3.52
C VAL A 46 -2.73 -2.11 2.88
N ALA A 47 -3.40 -1.20 3.59
CA ALA A 47 -4.55 -0.47 3.05
C ALA A 47 -4.17 0.37 1.81
N LEU A 48 -3.02 1.03 1.83
CA LEU A 48 -2.52 1.83 0.70
C LEU A 48 -2.13 0.97 -0.50
N VAL A 49 -1.45 -0.17 -0.28
CA VAL A 49 -1.15 -1.12 -1.38
C VAL A 49 -2.43 -1.67 -1.98
N PHE A 50 -3.42 -2.00 -1.14
CA PHE A 50 -4.70 -2.51 -1.63
C PHE A 50 -5.48 -1.45 -2.43
N LEU A 51 -5.47 -0.19 -1.95
CA LEU A 51 -6.08 0.91 -2.68
C LEU A 51 -5.40 1.13 -4.03
N GLY A 52 -4.06 1.19 -4.05
CA GLY A 52 -3.30 1.38 -5.29
C GLY A 52 -3.53 0.25 -6.30
N TYR A 53 -3.71 -0.99 -5.83
CA TYR A 53 -4.13 -2.12 -6.68
C TYR A 53 -5.54 -1.92 -7.26
N ARG A 54 -6.52 -1.49 -6.46
CA ARG A 54 -7.88 -1.20 -6.95
C ARG A 54 -7.89 -0.05 -7.95
N THR A 55 -7.16 1.02 -7.69
CA THR A 55 -7.01 2.17 -8.59
C THR A 55 -6.42 1.72 -9.93
N ALA A 56 -5.32 0.96 -9.91
CA ALA A 56 -4.69 0.43 -11.13
C ALA A 56 -5.63 -0.50 -11.93
N ARG A 57 -6.45 -1.32 -11.24
CA ARG A 57 -7.46 -2.17 -11.87
C ARG A 57 -8.58 -1.37 -12.54
N ASN A 58 -9.02 -0.28 -11.93
CA ASN A 58 -10.07 0.56 -12.49
C ASN A 58 -9.56 1.35 -13.71
N GLU A 59 -8.30 1.78 -13.73
CA GLU A 59 -7.70 2.49 -14.87
C GLU A 59 -7.45 1.58 -16.09
N THR A 60 -7.38 0.25 -15.90
CA THR A 60 -7.14 -0.72 -16.98
C THR A 60 -8.41 -1.26 -17.62
N MET A 61 -9.60 -0.95 -17.07
CA MET A 61 -10.87 -1.26 -17.72
C MET A 61 -11.24 -0.17 -18.73
N PRO A 62 -11.35 -0.48 -20.04
CA PRO A 62 -11.79 0.50 -21.03
C PRO A 62 -13.21 0.97 -20.66
N PRO A 63 -13.52 2.28 -20.85
CA PRO A 63 -14.87 2.75 -20.61
C PRO A 63 -15.83 1.98 -21.50
N ALA A 64 -16.78 1.26 -20.91
CA ALA A 64 -17.83 0.50 -21.60
C ALA A 64 -18.72 1.33 -22.55
N LYS A 65 -18.44 2.63 -22.68
CA LYS A 65 -19.20 3.59 -23.48
C LYS A 65 -18.79 3.66 -24.95
N GLU A 66 -17.68 3.04 -25.36
CA GLU A 66 -17.21 3.16 -26.75
C GLU A 66 -17.87 2.15 -27.72
N HIS A 67 -18.47 1.07 -27.20
CA HIS A 67 -19.17 0.08 -28.03
C HIS A 67 -20.56 0.52 -28.54
N TYR A 68 -21.14 1.61 -28.03
CA TYR A 68 -22.46 2.10 -28.44
C TYR A 68 -22.44 3.21 -29.49
N ARG A 69 -21.26 3.66 -29.95
CA ARG A 69 -21.14 4.70 -30.99
C ARG A 69 -20.90 4.18 -32.41
N LEU A 70 -20.89 2.86 -32.60
CA LEU A 70 -20.63 2.21 -33.90
C LEU A 70 -21.75 1.28 -34.37
N SER A 71 -22.93 1.32 -33.76
CA SER A 71 -24.16 0.63 -34.21
C SER A 71 -25.22 1.63 -34.61
#